data_AF-A0A925WKV4-F1
#
_entry.id   AF-A0A925WKV4-F1
#
_cell.length_a   1.000
_cell.length_b   1.000
_cell.length_c   1.000
_cell.angle_alpha   90.00
_cell.angle_beta   90.00
_cell.angle_gamma   90.00
#
_symmetry.space_group_name_H-M   'P 1'
#
loop_
_entity.id
_entity.type
_entity.pdbx_description
1 polymer ?
#
loop_
_entity_poly.entity_id
_entity_poly.type
_entity_poly.pdbx_seq_one_letter_code
_entity_poly.pdbx_strand_id
1 'polypeptide(L)'
;MNDQPTTLDPIPAAQARAILEAAIIARLGAAWDDEETGWARISGHDYMARLTRGSVNLDFYVDLLGNVSIEEKAINHAQSHGRMMAWLLLLGAVAVAYAIAELTGAI
;
A
#
# COMPACT_ATOMS: atom_id res chain seq x y z
N MET A 1 -41.78 -6.88 -16.94
CA MET A 1 -40.46 -6.81 -16.29
C MET A 1 -39.67 -5.77 -17.05
N ASN A 2 -39.56 -4.53 -16.55
CA ASN A 2 -38.81 -3.47 -17.22
C ASN A 2 -37.32 -3.60 -16.86
N ASP A 3 -36.52 -4.20 -17.74
CA ASP A 3 -35.07 -3.98 -17.75
C ASP A 3 -34.83 -2.59 -18.35
N GLN A 4 -34.71 -1.57 -17.50
CA GLN A 4 -34.11 -0.31 -17.93
C GLN A 4 -32.59 -0.50 -17.94
N PRO A 5 -31.90 -0.36 -19.08
CA PRO A 5 -30.45 -0.29 -19.05
C PRO A 5 -30.08 0.98 -18.28
N THR A 6 -29.51 0.83 -17.08
CA THR A 6 -28.77 1.91 -16.43
C THR A 6 -27.55 2.22 -17.30
N THR A 7 -27.74 3.05 -18.32
CA THR A 7 -26.68 3.79 -18.98
C THR A 7 -26.08 4.70 -17.92
N LEU A 8 -25.11 4.19 -17.17
CA LEU A 8 -24.16 5.01 -16.45
C LEU A 8 -23.43 5.82 -17.53
N ASP A 9 -23.46 7.14 -17.44
CA ASP A 9 -22.63 8.02 -18.25
C ASP A 9 -21.35 8.27 -17.45
N PRO A 10 -20.28 7.48 -17.67
CA PRO A 10 -19.08 7.57 -16.86
C PRO A 10 -18.40 8.92 -17.10
N ILE A 11 -17.88 9.51 -16.02
CA ILE A 11 -17.05 10.70 -16.16
C ILE A 11 -15.85 10.41 -17.07
N PRO A 12 -15.38 11.36 -17.88
CA PRO A 12 -14.14 11.20 -18.63
C PRO A 12 -12.94 11.01 -17.70
N ALA A 13 -11.95 10.24 -18.13
CA ALA A 13 -10.70 10.01 -17.38
C ALA A 13 -10.00 11.30 -16.94
N ALA A 14 -10.00 12.34 -17.79
CA ALA A 14 -9.44 13.64 -17.45
C ALA A 14 -10.19 14.32 -16.29
N GLN A 15 -11.52 14.16 -16.22
CA GLN A 15 -12.34 14.68 -15.14
C GLN A 15 -12.10 13.90 -13.85
N ALA A 16 -12.02 12.57 -13.94
CA ALA A 16 -11.69 11.70 -12.80
C ALA A 16 -10.33 12.07 -12.19
N ARG A 17 -9.32 12.30 -13.04
CA ARG A 17 -7.98 12.72 -12.60
C ARG A 17 -7.99 14.07 -11.87
N ALA A 18 -8.78 15.03 -12.34
CA ALA A 18 -8.93 16.33 -11.69
C ALA A 18 -9.62 16.21 -10.32
N ILE A 19 -10.67 15.39 -10.21
CA ILE A 19 -11.36 15.09 -8.94
C ILE A 19 -10.39 14.42 -7.96
N LEU A 20 -9.62 13.44 -8.43
CA LEU A 20 -8.63 12.72 -7.64
C LEU A 20 -7.56 13.67 -7.09
N GLU A 21 -6.99 14.53 -7.93
CA GLU A 21 -5.97 15.50 -7.53
C GLU A 21 -6.53 16.52 -6.53
N ALA A 22 -7.75 17.02 -6.76
CA ALA A 22 -8.42 17.92 -5.83
C ALA A 22 -8.66 17.27 -4.46
N ALA A 23 -9.03 15.98 -4.43
CA ALA A 23 -9.20 15.23 -3.20
C ALA A 23 -7.89 15.00 -2.46
N ILE A 24 -6.80 14.71 -3.18
CA ILE A 24 -5.46 14.57 -2.60
C ILE A 24 -5.03 15.88 -1.93
N ILE A 25 -5.14 17.00 -2.65
CA ILE A 25 -4.81 18.33 -2.12
C ILE A 25 -5.69 18.68 -0.92
N ALA A 26 -6.99 18.39 -0.98
CA ALA A 26 -7.91 18.64 0.14
C ALA A 26 -7.56 17.83 1.39
N ARG A 27 -7.06 16.60 1.23
CA ARG A 27 -6.74 15.69 2.34
C ARG A 27 -5.34 15.87 2.91
N LEU A 28 -4.36 16.23 2.07
CA LEU A 28 -2.94 16.24 2.40
C LEU A 28 -2.29 17.63 2.32
N GLY A 29 -2.94 18.61 1.69
CA GLY A 29 -2.41 19.95 1.45
C GLY A 29 -1.76 20.11 0.07
N ALA A 30 -1.40 21.33 -0.29
CA ALA A 30 -0.83 21.65 -1.60
C ALA A 30 0.62 21.15 -1.78
N ALA A 31 1.37 21.00 -0.68
CA ALA A 31 2.74 20.47 -0.68
C ALA A 31 2.75 18.96 -0.35
N TRP A 32 1.72 18.23 -0.79
CA TRP A 32 1.59 16.81 -0.47
C TRP A 32 2.70 15.97 -1.10
N ASP A 33 3.30 16.43 -2.19
CA ASP A 33 4.35 15.75 -2.99
C ASP A 33 5.76 16.29 -2.71
N ASP A 34 5.95 17.00 -1.60
CA ASP A 34 7.26 17.48 -1.16
C ASP A 34 8.30 16.34 -1.07
N GLU A 35 9.50 16.57 -1.61
CA GLU A 35 10.50 15.52 -1.78
C GLU A 35 11.10 15.03 -0.44
N GLU A 36 11.14 15.90 0.58
CA GLU A 36 11.71 15.58 1.89
C GLU A 36 10.67 15.06 2.90
N THR A 37 9.44 15.59 2.85
CA THR A 37 8.42 15.38 3.90
C THR A 37 7.06 14.92 3.38
N GLY A 38 6.89 14.90 2.06
CA GLY A 38 5.65 14.58 1.39
C GLY A 38 5.34 13.09 1.28
N TRP A 39 4.31 12.80 0.50
CA TRP A 39 3.83 11.48 0.16
C TRP A 39 4.33 11.11 -1.23
N ALA A 40 4.95 9.94 -1.32
CA ALA A 40 5.38 9.40 -2.61
C ALA A 40 4.20 8.74 -3.32
N ARG A 41 3.95 9.11 -4.57
CA ARG A 41 2.99 8.41 -5.44
C ARG A 41 3.62 7.10 -5.93
N ILE A 42 3.07 5.97 -5.50
CA ILE A 42 3.61 4.63 -5.83
C ILE A 42 2.97 4.05 -7.09
N SER A 43 1.66 4.24 -7.24
CA SER A 43 0.92 3.80 -8.42
C SER A 43 -0.30 4.67 -8.61
N GLY A 44 -0.69 4.92 -9.86
CA GLY A 44 -1.95 5.58 -10.13
C GLY A 44 -2.41 5.43 -11.58
N HIS A 45 -3.71 5.48 -11.76
CA HIS A 45 -4.40 5.63 -13.02
C HIS A 45 -5.48 6.71 -12.86
N ASP A 46 -6.27 6.97 -13.89
CA ASP A 46 -7.19 8.12 -13.91
C ASP A 46 -8.26 8.14 -12.83
N TYR A 47 -8.49 7.00 -12.17
CA TYR A 47 -9.52 6.79 -11.14
C TYR A 47 -8.93 6.35 -9.80
N MET A 48 -7.60 6.28 -9.68
CA MET A 48 -6.95 5.78 -8.47
C MET A 48 -5.56 6.36 -8.29
N ALA A 49 -5.22 6.73 -7.07
CA ALA A 49 -3.85 7.06 -6.69
C ALA A 49 -3.53 6.42 -5.35
N ARG A 50 -2.42 5.70 -5.31
CA ARG A 50 -1.81 5.19 -4.08
C ARG A 50 -0.64 6.06 -3.70
N LEU A 51 -0.74 6.64 -2.51
CA LEU A 51 0.28 7.47 -1.91
C LEU A 51 0.86 6.76 -0.68
N THR A 52 2.17 6.87 -0.46
CA THR A 52 2.85 6.25 0.67
C THR A 52 3.68 7.28 1.41
N ARG A 53 3.63 7.23 2.74
CA ARG A 53 4.53 7.98 3.61
C ARG A 53 4.92 7.11 4.81
N GLY A 54 6.20 6.75 4.87
CA GLY A 54 6.71 5.85 5.91
C GLY A 54 6.00 4.49 5.90
N SER A 55 5.29 4.16 6.98
CA SER A 55 4.55 2.91 7.15
C SER A 55 3.05 3.01 6.82
N VAL A 56 2.61 4.11 6.20
CA VAL A 56 1.20 4.35 5.88
C VAL A 56 1.02 4.47 4.38
N ASN A 57 0.04 3.73 3.86
CA ASN A 57 -0.47 3.86 2.51
C ASN A 57 -1.84 4.53 2.54
N LEU A 58 -2.07 5.48 1.65
CA LEU A 58 -3.32 6.17 1.46
C LEU A 58 -3.77 5.94 0.01
N ASP A 59 -4.89 5.26 -0.16
CA ASP A 59 -5.47 4.96 -1.46
C ASP A 59 -6.65 5.91 -1.71
N PHE A 60 -6.57 6.68 -2.79
CA PHE A 60 -7.65 7.51 -3.29
C PHE A 60 -8.28 6.79 -4.47
N TYR A 61 -9.61 6.72 -4.48
CA TYR A 61 -10.39 6.16 -5.57
C TYR A 61 -11.45 7.16 -5.99
N VAL A 62 -11.70 7.24 -7.29
CA VAL A 62 -12.82 7.98 -7.87
C VAL A 62 -13.67 6.96 -8.61
N ASP A 63 -14.97 6.92 -8.34
CA ASP A 63 -15.90 6.07 -9.09
C ASP A 63 -16.28 6.71 -10.44
N LEU A 64 -17.02 5.96 -11.27
CA LEU A 64 -17.46 6.43 -12.59
C LEU A 64 -18.45 7.61 -12.52
N LEU A 65 -18.99 7.91 -11.32
CA LEU A 65 -19.92 9.00 -11.07
C LEU A 65 -19.23 10.21 -10.41
N GLY A 66 -17.93 10.12 -10.13
CA GLY A 66 -17.14 11.19 -9.51
C GLY A 66 -17.13 11.20 -7.98
N ASN A 67 -17.64 10.15 -7.32
CA ASN A 67 -17.51 10.05 -5.87
C ASN A 67 -16.10 9.62 -5.48
N VAL A 68 -15.56 10.27 -4.46
CA VAL A 68 -14.23 9.98 -3.93
C VAL A 68 -14.33 9.06 -2.71
N SER A 69 -13.55 7.99 -2.72
CA SER A 69 -13.30 7.14 -1.55
C SER A 69 -11.83 7.23 -1.16
N ILE A 70 -11.55 7.28 0.14
CA ILE A 70 -10.19 7.35 0.69
C ILE A 70 -10.03 6.20 1.68
N GLU A 71 -9.09 5.30 1.40
CA GLU A 71 -8.75 4.18 2.27
C GLU A 71 -7.36 4.37 2.86
N GLU A 72 -7.26 4.38 4.18
CA GLU A 72 -5.99 4.39 4.89
C GLU A 72 -5.62 2.95 5.29
N LYS A 73 -4.44 2.50 4.85
CA LYS A 73 -3.91 1.18 5.13
C LYS A 73 -2.56 1.34 5.79
N ALA A 74 -2.43 0.85 7.02
CA ALA A 74 -1.11 0.62 7.60
C ALA A 74 -0.39 -0.45 6.75
N ILE A 75 0.87 -0.20 6.40
CA ILE A 75 1.72 -1.24 5.81
C ILE A 75 1.81 -2.35 6.85
N ASN A 76 1.23 -3.50 6.53
CA ASN A 76 1.06 -4.59 7.47
C ASN A 76 2.45 -5.02 7.99
N HIS A 77 2.73 -4.72 9.25
CA HIS A 77 3.96 -5.10 9.95
C HIS A 77 4.23 -6.61 9.92
N ALA A 78 3.24 -7.45 9.60
CA ALA A 78 3.45 -8.89 9.43
C ALA A 78 4.53 -9.23 8.40
N GLN A 79 4.71 -8.42 7.35
CA GLN A 79 5.70 -8.71 6.29
C GLN A 79 7.15 -8.43 6.73
N SER A 80 7.36 -7.55 7.72
CA SER A 80 8.68 -7.32 8.33
C SER A 80 9.04 -8.35 9.42
N HIS A 81 8.04 -9.04 10.00
CA HIS A 81 8.27 -10.08 11.00
C HIS A 81 8.71 -11.42 10.39
N GLY A 82 8.29 -11.73 9.16
CA GLY A 82 8.67 -13.00 8.50
C GLY A 82 10.18 -13.16 8.33
N ARG A 83 10.89 -12.09 7.95
CA ARG A 83 12.35 -12.11 7.79
C ARG A 83 13.07 -12.27 9.13
N MET A 84 12.63 -11.59 10.19
CA MET A 84 13.20 -11.74 11.54
C MET A 84 13.01 -13.18 12.05
N MET A 85 11.80 -13.73 11.89
CA MET A 85 11.51 -15.10 12.31
C MET A 85 12.37 -16.12 11.55
N ALA A 86 12.56 -15.94 10.24
CA ALA A 86 13.45 -16.79 9.46
C ALA A 86 14.90 -16.76 9.98
N TRP A 87 15.43 -15.57 10.33
CA TRP A 87 16.77 -15.45 10.92
C TRP A 87 16.89 -16.11 12.28
N LEU A 88 15.86 -16.00 13.14
CA LEU A 88 15.84 -16.65 14.45
C LEU A 88 15.83 -18.18 14.33
N LEU A 89 15.00 -18.71 13.41
CA LEU A 89 14.95 -20.15 13.15
C LEU A 89 16.26 -20.67 12.54
N LEU A 90 16.86 -19.91 11.62
CA LEU A 90 18.15 -20.26 11.02
C LEU A 90 19.25 -20.32 12.09
N LEU A 91 19.37 -19.28 12.92
CA LEU A 91 20.37 -19.25 14.00
C LEU A 91 20.12 -20.34 15.03
N GLY A 92 18.86 -20.58 15.40
CA GLY A 92 18.49 -21.69 16.28
C GLY A 92 18.90 -23.04 15.71
N ALA A 93 18.65 -23.29 14.42
CA ALA A 93 19.05 -24.52 13.75
C ALA A 93 20.57 -24.70 13.72
N VAL A 94 21.33 -23.64 13.43
CA VAL A 94 22.80 -23.64 13.45
C VAL A 94 23.32 -23.94 14.86
N ALA A 95 22.74 -23.32 15.89
CA ALA A 95 23.13 -23.57 17.28
C ALA A 95 22.85 -25.01 17.72
N VAL A 96 21.70 -25.58 17.33
CA VAL A 96 21.38 -26.99 17.60
C VAL A 96 22.34 -27.92 16.85
N ALA A 97 22.61 -27.65 15.58
CA ALA A 97 23.55 -28.45 14.79
C ALA A 97 24.97 -28.41 15.41
N TYR A 98 25.42 -27.24 15.86
CA TYR A 98 26.69 -27.08 16.56
C TYR A 98 26.74 -27.89 17.87
N ALA A 99 25.71 -27.79 18.71
CA ALA A 99 25.63 -28.54 19.96
C ALA A 99 25.64 -30.07 19.73
N ILE A 100 24.96 -30.55 18.69
CA ILE A 100 24.99 -31.97 18.31
C ILE A 100 26.38 -32.38 17.81
N ALA A 101 27.03 -31.55 16.99
CA ALA A 101 28.37 -31.82 16.48
C ALA A 101 29.41 -31.91 17.61
N GLU A 102 29.33 -31.01 18.60
CA GLU A 102 30.19 -31.03 19.80
C GLU A 102 29.95 -32.29 20.64
N LEU A 103 28.69 -32.65 20.90
CA LEU A 103 28.34 -33.85 21.67
C LEU A 103 28.74 -35.16 20.99
N THR A 104 28.81 -35.18 19.66
CA THR A 104 29.20 -36.35 18.87
C THR A 104 30.71 -36.38 18.57
N GLY A 105 31.45 -35.33 18.94
CA GLY A 105 32.89 -35.20 18.63
C GLY A 105 33.18 -35.07 17.14
N ALA A 106 32.20 -34.62 16.35
CA ALA A 106 32.38 -34.33 14.92
C ALA A 106 33.20 -33.05 14.69
N ILE A 107 33.30 -32.20 15.71
CA ILE A 107 34.10 -30.99 15.83
C ILE A 107 34.64 -30.97 17.26
#